data_AF-A0A1M4YYB2-F1
#
_entry.id   AF-A0A1M4YYB2-F1
#
_cell.length_a   1.000
_cell.length_b   1.000
_cell.length_c   1.000
_cell.angle_alpha   90.00
_cell.angle_beta   90.00
_cell.angle_gamma   90.00
#
_symmetry.space_group_name_H-M   'P 1'
#
loop_
_entity.id
_entity.type
_entity.pdbx_description
1 polymer ?
#
loop_
_entity_poly.entity_id
_entity_poly.type
_entity_poly.pdbx_seq_one_letter_code
_entity_poly.pdbx_strand_id
1 'polypeptide(L)'
;MLFPRFRSKERDLRSDIDRLSSIQQVVMRALSDTESEASGLAARLEDARSRAAFLYGDVIEGDEGEDGKSSILIQEAERFLVRGERRRDELDTHAAFLRQLDEQLTRGIDSLRQQPTED
;
A
#
# COMPACT_ATOMS: atom_id res chain seq x y z
N MET A 1 -35.52 -31.47 30.83
CA MET A 1 -34.70 -30.24 30.97
C MET A 1 -33.99 -30.00 29.65
N LEU A 2 -34.20 -28.85 29.01
CA LEU A 2 -33.48 -28.45 27.80
C LEU A 2 -32.23 -27.68 28.26
N PHE A 3 -31.13 -28.39 28.52
CA PHE A 3 -29.87 -27.72 28.80
C PHE A 3 -29.40 -26.95 27.56
N PRO A 4 -28.82 -25.73 27.70
CA PRO A 4 -28.25 -25.04 26.55
C PRO A 4 -27.13 -25.88 25.97
N ARG A 5 -27.20 -26.21 24.68
CA ARG A 5 -26.10 -26.87 23.96
C ARG A 5 -25.07 -25.80 23.62
N PHE A 6 -24.09 -25.61 24.50
CA PHE A 6 -22.93 -24.79 24.22
C PHE A 6 -22.10 -25.45 23.09
N ARG A 7 -21.46 -24.63 22.26
CA ARG A 7 -20.56 -25.12 21.20
C ARG A 7 -19.31 -25.73 21.84
N SER A 8 -18.69 -26.70 21.15
CA SER A 8 -17.41 -27.26 21.58
C SER A 8 -16.30 -26.23 21.37
N LYS A 9 -15.33 -26.21 22.28
CA LYS A 9 -14.14 -25.36 22.22
C LYS A 9 -13.40 -25.50 20.89
N GLU A 10 -13.31 -26.72 20.38
CA GLU A 10 -12.72 -27.02 19.06
C GLU A 10 -13.41 -26.25 17.92
N ARG A 11 -14.75 -26.21 17.93
CA ARG A 11 -15.51 -25.52 16.88
C ARG A 11 -15.35 -24.01 16.96
N ASP A 12 -15.25 -23.47 18.17
CA ASP A 12 -15.04 -22.05 18.38
C ASP A 12 -13.62 -21.66 17.92
N LEU A 13 -12.59 -22.44 18.27
CA LEU A 13 -11.22 -22.27 17.77
C LEU A 13 -11.15 -22.30 16.24
N ARG A 14 -11.80 -23.26 15.60
CA ARG A 14 -11.86 -23.32 14.13
C ARG A 14 -12.50 -22.07 13.55
N SER A 15 -13.61 -21.62 14.13
CA SER A 15 -14.30 -20.41 13.68
C SER A 15 -13.45 -19.16 13.83
N ASP A 16 -12.64 -19.07 14.90
CA ASP A 16 -11.76 -17.93 15.14
C ASP A 16 -10.57 -17.92 14.19
N ILE A 17 -9.96 -19.08 13.92
CA ILE A 17 -8.92 -19.23 12.90
C ILE A 17 -9.46 -18.84 11.52
N ASP A 18 -10.65 -19.30 11.15
CA ASP A 18 -11.28 -18.98 9.86
C ASP A 18 -11.51 -17.47 9.71
N ARG A 19 -12.00 -16.81 10.78
CA ARG A 19 -12.20 -15.35 10.80
C ARG A 19 -10.89 -14.60 10.63
N LEU A 20 -9.87 -14.91 11.43
CA LEU A 20 -8.58 -14.21 11.32
C LEU A 20 -7.91 -14.47 9.97
N SER A 21 -8.00 -15.68 9.44
CA SER A 21 -7.46 -16.02 8.11
C SER A 21 -8.15 -15.23 7.00
N SER A 22 -9.47 -15.02 7.10
CA SER A 22 -10.20 -14.19 6.13
C SER A 22 -9.76 -12.72 6.16
N ILE A 23 -9.50 -12.17 7.36
CA ILE A 23 -8.97 -10.81 7.52
C ILE A 23 -7.55 -10.73 6.94
N GLN A 24 -6.71 -11.72 7.23
CA GLN A 24 -5.35 -11.79 6.71
C GLN A 24 -5.31 -11.76 5.18
N GLN A 25 -6.16 -12.52 4.51
CA GLN A 25 -6.25 -12.50 3.04
C GLN A 25 -6.59 -11.12 2.49
N VAL A 26 -7.49 -10.38 3.15
CA VAL A 26 -7.83 -9.01 2.75
C VAL A 26 -6.65 -8.06 2.95
N VAL A 27 -5.92 -8.18 4.06
CA VAL A 27 -4.71 -7.39 4.35
C VAL A 27 -3.61 -7.65 3.32
N MET A 28 -3.34 -8.93 3.01
CA MET A 28 -2.36 -9.30 2.00
C MET A 28 -2.71 -8.76 0.61
N ARG A 29 -4.00 -8.76 0.24
CA ARG A 29 -4.45 -8.16 -1.01
C ARG A 29 -4.23 -6.64 -1.02
N ALA A 30 -4.62 -5.95 0.05
CA ALA A 30 -4.39 -4.51 0.17
C ALA A 30 -2.90 -4.15 0.11
N LEU A 31 -2.03 -4.99 0.68
CA LEU A 31 -0.58 -4.83 0.60
C LEU A 31 -0.10 -4.96 -0.86
N SER A 32 -0.52 -6.00 -1.57
CA SER A 32 -0.20 -6.20 -3.00
C SER A 32 -0.69 -5.03 -3.88
N ASP A 33 -1.89 -4.52 -3.62
CA ASP A 33 -2.45 -3.38 -4.36
C ASP A 33 -1.63 -2.11 -4.09
N THR A 34 -1.22 -1.87 -2.84
CA THR A 34 -0.37 -0.74 -2.42
C THR A 34 1.02 -0.81 -3.08
N GLU A 35 1.65 -1.98 -3.09
CA GLU A 35 2.96 -2.20 -3.71
C GLU A 35 2.91 -2.03 -5.24
N SER A 36 1.82 -2.48 -5.86
CA SER A 36 1.57 -2.29 -7.30
C SER A 36 1.39 -0.81 -7.64
N GLU A 37 0.63 -0.06 -6.83
CA GLU A 37 0.46 1.39 -7.00
C GLU A 37 1.80 2.12 -6.84
N ALA A 38 2.59 1.76 -5.81
CA ALA A 38 3.90 2.37 -5.55
C ALA A 38 4.87 2.15 -6.71
N SER A 39 4.93 0.92 -7.25
CA SER A 39 5.74 0.60 -8.43
C SER A 39 5.32 1.41 -9.66
N GLY A 40 4.01 1.48 -9.94
CA GLY A 40 3.48 2.27 -11.05
C GLY A 40 3.68 3.78 -10.89
N LEU A 41 3.65 4.28 -9.65
CA LEU A 41 3.95 5.68 -9.36
C LEU A 41 5.43 6.00 -9.54
N ALA A 42 6.34 5.12 -9.07
CA ALA A 42 7.77 5.29 -9.22
C ALA A 42 8.18 5.40 -10.70
N ALA A 43 7.64 4.54 -11.57
CA ALA A 43 7.90 4.60 -13.00
C ALA A 43 7.43 5.93 -13.63
N ARG A 44 6.24 6.42 -13.23
CA ARG A 44 5.70 7.70 -13.73
C ARG A 44 6.47 8.91 -13.21
N LEU A 45 6.95 8.86 -11.97
CA LEU A 45 7.81 9.90 -11.40
C LEU A 45 9.14 9.98 -12.14
N GLU A 46 9.75 8.85 -12.48
CA GLU A 46 11.00 8.82 -13.21
C GLU A 46 10.88 9.36 -14.65
N ASP A 47 9.80 9.00 -15.35
CA ASP A 47 9.47 9.59 -16.65
C ASP A 47 9.23 11.10 -16.55
N ALA A 48 8.48 11.55 -15.54
CA ALA A 48 8.25 12.98 -15.31
C ALA A 48 9.55 13.74 -14.99
N ARG A 49 10.47 13.16 -14.21
CA ARG A 49 11.79 13.75 -13.93
C ARG A 49 12.62 13.89 -15.19
N SER A 50 12.64 12.85 -16.03
CA SER A 50 13.38 12.85 -17.30
C SER A 50 12.87 13.95 -18.24
N ARG A 51 11.54 14.11 -18.34
CA ARG A 51 10.92 15.17 -19.14
C ARG A 51 11.17 16.56 -18.57
N ALA A 52 11.08 16.72 -17.25
CA ALA A 52 11.38 17.99 -16.60
C ALA A 52 12.84 18.41 -16.84
N ALA A 53 13.79 17.47 -16.73
CA ALA A 53 15.20 17.74 -17.00
C ALA A 53 15.45 18.20 -18.44
N PHE A 54 14.76 17.60 -19.42
CA PHE A 54 14.81 18.03 -20.82
C PHE A 54 14.29 19.47 -20.98
N LEU A 55 13.09 19.76 -20.46
CA LEU A 55 12.50 21.11 -20.53
C LEU A 55 13.37 22.17 -19.86
N TYR A 56 14.04 21.83 -18.75
CA TYR A 56 14.99 22.71 -18.10
C TYR A 56 16.24 22.98 -18.95
N GLY A 57 16.73 21.98 -19.71
CA GLY A 57 17.82 22.14 -20.65
C GLY A 57 17.48 23.14 -21.77
N ASP A 58 16.32 22.99 -22.40
CA ASP A 58 15.85 23.87 -23.49
C ASP A 58 15.74 25.34 -23.05
N VAL A 59 15.27 25.58 -21.82
CA VAL A 59 15.17 26.93 -21.25
C VAL A 59 16.54 27.56 -20.99
N ILE A 60 17.56 26.75 -20.61
CA ILE A 60 18.93 27.22 -20.36
C ILE A 60 19.66 27.53 -21.67
N GLU A 61 19.39 26.78 -22.73
CA GLU A 61 20.02 26.96 -24.06
C GLU A 61 19.47 28.17 -24.83
N GLY A 62 18.46 28.88 -24.30
CA GLY A 62 18.01 30.16 -24.83
C GLY A 62 17.17 30.05 -26.11
N ASP A 63 16.40 28.97 -26.27
CA ASP A 63 15.42 28.87 -27.35
C ASP A 63 14.20 29.77 -27.02
N GLU A 64 14.37 31.08 -27.21
CA GLU A 64 13.46 32.18 -26.82
C GLU A 64 12.09 32.18 -27.55
N GLY A 65 11.75 31.13 -28.32
CA GLY A 65 10.56 31.09 -29.17
C GLY A 65 9.23 30.87 -28.44
N GLU A 66 9.23 30.26 -27.24
CA GLU A 66 8.01 29.84 -26.53
C GLU A 66 8.06 29.97 -24.99
N ASP A 67 8.76 30.96 -24.43
CA ASP A 67 8.97 31.16 -22.97
C ASP A 67 7.73 30.93 -22.09
N GLY A 68 6.55 31.34 -22.56
CA GLY A 68 5.28 31.17 -21.83
C GLY A 68 4.79 29.71 -21.75
N LYS A 69 4.98 28.89 -22.79
CA LYS A 69 4.54 27.49 -22.79
C LYS A 69 5.51 26.60 -22.04
N SER A 70 6.81 26.80 -22.20
CA SER A 70 7.85 26.07 -21.46
C SER A 70 7.73 26.29 -19.94
N SER A 71 7.46 27.53 -19.52
CA SER A 71 7.20 27.86 -18.10
C SER A 71 5.98 27.13 -17.52
N ILE A 72 4.89 27.01 -18.28
CA ILE A 72 3.69 26.27 -17.84
C ILE A 72 3.99 24.77 -17.70
N LEU A 73 4.66 24.18 -18.69
CA LEU A 73 5.00 22.75 -18.67
C LEU A 73 5.95 22.40 -17.52
N ILE A 74 6.91 23.27 -17.21
CA ILE A 74 7.81 23.12 -16.06
C ILE A 74 7.01 23.15 -14.75
N GLN A 75 6.13 24.14 -14.56
CA GLN A 75 5.30 24.23 -13.35
C GLN A 75 4.35 23.03 -13.19
N GLU A 76 3.81 22.51 -14.30
CA GLU A 76 2.99 21.29 -14.27
C GLU A 76 3.80 20.07 -13.87
N ALA A 77 5.01 19.91 -14.43
CA ALA A 77 5.92 18.83 -14.07
C ALA A 77 6.30 18.90 -12.58
N GLU A 78 6.66 20.07 -12.06
CA GLU A 78 6.97 20.25 -10.63
C GLU A 78 5.80 19.89 -9.73
N ARG A 79 4.58 20.36 -10.05
CA ARG A 79 3.39 20.01 -9.27
C ARG A 79 3.12 18.51 -9.30
N PHE A 80 3.32 17.85 -10.44
CA PHE A 80 3.17 16.41 -10.57
C PHE A 80 4.21 15.67 -9.71
N LEU A 81 5.47 16.08 -9.78
CA LEU A 81 6.57 15.49 -9.00
C LEU A 81 6.31 15.63 -7.50
N VAL A 82 5.99 16.83 -7.01
CA VAL A 82 5.72 17.07 -5.58
C VAL A 82 4.53 16.24 -5.09
N ARG A 83 3.43 16.17 -5.87
CA ARG A 83 2.27 15.34 -5.50
C ARG A 83 2.61 13.85 -5.52
N GLY A 84 3.40 13.41 -6.50
CA GLY A 84 3.81 12.01 -6.61
C GLY A 84 4.74 11.59 -5.48
N GLU A 85 5.72 12.41 -5.07
CA GLU A 85 6.56 12.10 -3.91
C GLU A 85 5.73 11.99 -2.63
N ARG A 86 4.81 12.95 -2.40
CA ARG A 86 3.92 12.89 -1.24
C ARG A 86 3.07 11.63 -1.24
N ARG A 87 2.53 11.24 -2.40
CA ARG A 87 1.74 10.01 -2.52
C ARG A 87 2.60 8.77 -2.28
N ARG A 88 3.87 8.79 -2.68
CA ARG A 88 4.81 7.70 -2.40
C ARG A 88 5.05 7.55 -0.89
N ASP A 89 5.26 8.65 -0.17
CA ASP A 89 5.41 8.61 1.30
C ASP A 89 4.15 8.04 1.99
N GLU A 90 2.96 8.38 1.48
CA GLU A 90 1.70 7.81 1.96
C GLU A 90 1.63 6.30 1.70
N LEU A 91 2.01 5.84 0.51
CA LEU A 91 2.02 4.41 0.15
C LEU A 91 3.04 3.63 1.00
N ASP A 92 4.21 4.19 1.26
CA ASP A 92 5.22 3.57 2.13
C ASP A 92 4.70 3.43 3.56
N THR A 93 3.99 4.45 4.07
CA THR A 93 3.33 4.42 5.37
C THR A 93 2.24 3.36 5.42
N HIS A 94 1.39 3.28 4.40
CA HIS A 94 0.34 2.26 4.30
C HIS A 94 0.92 0.85 4.25
N ALA A 95 1.96 0.63 3.43
CA ALA A 95 2.60 -0.66 3.30
C ALA A 95 3.23 -1.11 4.62
N ALA A 96 3.91 -0.21 5.35
CA ALA A 96 4.46 -0.50 6.67
C ALA A 96 3.37 -0.93 7.67
N PHE A 97 2.26 -0.20 7.71
CA PHE A 97 1.12 -0.55 8.58
C PHE A 97 0.50 -1.90 8.21
N LEU A 98 0.28 -2.17 6.93
CA LEU A 98 -0.32 -3.42 6.46
C LEU A 98 0.59 -4.63 6.75
N ARG A 99 1.91 -4.50 6.60
CA ARG A 99 2.88 -5.55 6.99
C ARG A 99 2.82 -5.82 8.50
N GLN A 100 2.78 -4.78 9.32
CA GLN A 100 2.64 -4.95 10.77
C GLN A 100 1.34 -5.67 11.13
N LEU A 101 0.24 -5.35 10.46
CA LEU A 101 -1.05 -6.00 10.67
C LEU A 101 -1.03 -7.48 10.26
N ASP A 102 -0.42 -7.81 9.12
CA ASP A 102 -0.24 -9.19 8.68
C ASP A 102 0.60 -10.02 9.66
N GLU A 103 1.69 -9.45 10.19
CA GLU A 103 2.50 -10.09 11.23
C GLU A 103 1.69 -10.37 12.50
N GLN A 104 0.86 -9.41 12.93
CA GLN A 104 0.01 -9.59 14.10
C GLN A 104 -1.06 -10.66 13.89
N LEU A 105 -1.68 -10.70 12.71
CA LEU A 105 -2.66 -11.73 12.35
C LEU A 105 -2.02 -13.12 12.31
N THR A 106 -0.83 -13.24 11.70
CA THR A 106 -0.06 -14.49 11.67
C THR A 106 0.21 -15.00 13.09
N ARG A 107 0.74 -14.14 13.97
CA ARG A 107 0.99 -14.50 15.37
C ARG A 107 -0.29 -14.89 16.11
N GLY A 108 -1.39 -14.19 15.86
CA GLY A 108 -2.69 -14.49 16.45
C GLY A 108 -3.22 -15.86 16.02
N ILE A 109 -3.16 -16.17 14.72
CA ILE A 109 -3.57 -17.46 14.16
C ILE A 109 -2.70 -18.59 14.72
N ASP A 110 -1.38 -18.41 14.76
CA ASP A 110 -0.47 -19.43 15.28
C ASP A 110 -0.66 -19.66 16.78
N SER A 111 -0.93 -18.60 17.55
CA SER A 111 -1.30 -18.73 18.96
C SER A 111 -2.57 -19.54 19.16
N LEU A 112 -3.61 -19.33 18.33
CA LEU A 112 -4.85 -20.12 18.39
C LEU A 112 -4.60 -21.60 18.04
N ARG A 113 -3.76 -21.88 17.04
CA ARG A 113 -3.40 -23.25 16.64
C ARG A 113 -2.66 -24.02 17.73
N GLN A 114 -1.94 -23.32 18.61
CA GLN A 114 -1.19 -23.91 19.72
C GLN A 114 -2.04 -24.08 21.00
N GLN A 115 -3.29 -23.60 21.02
CA GLN A 115 -4.14 -23.74 22.20
C GLN A 115 -4.53 -25.21 22.42
N PRO A 116 -4.38 -25.74 23.64
CA PRO A 116 -4.85 -27.08 23.96
C PRO A 116 -6.38 -27.14 23.90
N THR A 117 -6.90 -28.01 23.04
CA THR A 117 -8.27 -28.51 23.07
C THR A 117 -8.34 -29.58 24.16
N GLU A 118 -8.56 -29.17 25.40
CA GLU A 118 -9.02 -30.10 26.44
C GLU A 118 -10.55 -30.23 26.34
N ASP A 119 -11.02 -31.47 26.41
CA ASP A 119 -12.43 -31.93 26.38
C ASP A 119 -13.21 -31.55 27.65
#